data_AF-A0A932G0L4-F1
#
_entry.id   AF-A0A932G0L4-F1
#
_cell.length_a   1.000
_cell.length_b   1.000
_cell.length_c   1.000
_cell.angle_alpha   90.00
_cell.angle_beta   90.00
_cell.angle_gamma   90.00
#
_symmetry.space_group_name_H-M   'P 1'
#
loop_
_entity.id
_entity.type
_entity.pdbx_description
1 polymer ?
#
loop_
_entity_poly.entity_id
_entity_poly.type
_entity_poly.pdbx_seq_one_letter_code
_entity_poly.pdbx_strand_id
1 'polypeptide(L)'
;MMRLQASLLALFLSTGCVDEGSIIQIPTGLEGLEVTSVQMPEVALPGTTLEIRGTGFVPEEVGTPTLWLEGMVGDRAVRIDAAVTYVSEVEMRSSLGADVIAELGIGHFEGDVTLSFVAARNGRAYRAGVQKAFEVRAVLEPAIGAVEDGAIHVNDPVLLRGGGFLEEGEGTTEAVYAGTYTTDGGAEIDAQNVVVAARLAEAHARDLAIFPFPTSVGGIEPGRFVGTVTAVNRHLDGQSLQSPPIDVTFDIGLPEIFQVDPPTASIGQILHVVGAGFVGGEDGDEVTVVRLNGVFEPVGADPVAVEDRDLVPQFASGQDLRYGILPLASESGRIVALDFNASAGVFRGTMQPIVSKGTTVVEGEARQIEFALGGVEQAVWVRFLPGFSESIRLFGLHAVEDEIRSRVLEKLERVYDGVNVEFFEDEPVEYDPAAYVLLDLGGPDPNGEGLFGYDNTPGKDVGNLRLYDHIGGSNAAGAEDGYGYGGVFIESFFYFSDHPPFTGSRPPSSPQAEPEFDRIFDPVRDEEVTAGDWPDGPRAAEVDLAIGTLSSLIGDTAAHEFGHSLGLAMPYGLPTQYHNLFDTPACLMDAGGDRPFGERAELEGFDYGRFCGDEVTYLEDVLPAD
;
A
#
# COMPACT_ATOMS: atom_id res chain seq x y z
N MET A 1 55.68 64.63 64.27
CA MET A 1 56.70 65.04 63.29
C MET A 1 56.45 64.28 61.99
N MET A 2 56.40 64.99 60.84
CA MET A 2 56.55 64.57 59.42
C MET A 2 56.12 63.15 59.00
N ARG A 3 55.06 62.97 58.19
CA ARG A 3 54.96 63.06 56.70
C ARG A 3 55.78 62.03 55.92
N LEU A 4 55.09 61.13 55.18
CA LEU A 4 55.16 60.82 53.72
C LEU A 4 54.43 59.46 53.50
N GLN A 5 53.22 59.40 52.92
CA GLN A 5 52.86 59.29 51.48
C GLN A 5 53.48 58.11 50.70
N ALA A 6 52.64 57.14 50.31
CA ALA A 6 52.54 56.58 48.94
C ALA A 6 51.24 55.76 48.73
N SER A 7 50.64 56.00 47.56
CA SER A 7 49.42 55.55 46.85
C SER A 7 48.99 54.07 47.01
N LEU A 8 47.69 53.71 47.15
CA LEU A 8 46.51 53.78 46.25
C LEU A 8 46.46 52.66 45.19
N LEU A 9 45.57 51.67 45.38
CA LEU A 9 44.89 50.97 44.28
C LEU A 9 43.55 50.40 44.78
N ALA A 10 42.46 50.88 44.18
CA ALA A 10 41.09 50.46 44.45
C ALA A 10 40.78 49.18 43.66
N LEU A 11 40.20 48.19 44.34
CA LEU A 11 39.75 46.93 43.77
C LEU A 11 38.36 47.13 43.14
N PHE A 12 38.26 47.00 41.82
CA PHE A 12 36.97 46.88 41.13
C PHE A 12 36.48 45.43 41.26
N LEU A 13 35.33 45.24 41.91
CA LEU A 13 34.54 44.01 41.88
C LEU A 13 33.61 44.10 40.67
N SER A 14 33.89 43.32 39.63
CA SER A 14 32.98 43.09 38.52
C SER A 14 31.96 42.02 38.92
N THR A 15 30.71 42.43 39.14
CA THR A 15 29.55 41.56 39.15
C THR A 15 29.24 41.17 37.70
N GLY A 16 29.57 39.93 37.32
CA GLY A 16 29.12 39.36 36.05
C GLY A 16 27.63 39.06 36.11
N CYS A 17 26.86 39.64 35.20
CA CYS A 17 25.54 39.16 34.84
C CYS A 17 25.72 37.79 34.18
N VAL A 18 25.13 36.76 34.78
CA VAL A 18 24.95 35.45 34.16
C VAL A 18 23.73 35.61 33.26
N ASP A 19 23.91 35.50 31.94
CA ASP A 19 22.81 35.36 31.00
C ASP A 19 22.03 34.10 31.38
N GLU A 20 20.73 34.26 31.61
CA GLU A 20 19.80 33.14 31.77
C GLU A 20 19.88 32.24 30.53
N GLY A 21 20.04 30.94 30.78
CA GLY A 21 20.42 29.96 29.79
C GLY A 21 19.58 29.99 28.52
N SER A 22 20.28 30.00 27.39
CA SER A 22 19.75 29.49 26.13
C SER A 22 19.43 28.01 26.31
N ILE A 23 18.18 27.71 26.64
CA ILE A 23 17.63 26.35 26.61
C ILE A 23 17.77 25.90 25.15
N ILE A 24 18.55 24.85 24.91
CA ILE A 24 18.64 24.19 23.60
C ILE A 24 17.20 23.80 23.22
N GLN A 25 16.62 24.45 22.21
CA GLN A 25 15.34 24.05 21.65
C GLN A 25 15.59 22.79 20.84
N ILE A 26 15.28 21.63 21.42
CA ILE A 26 15.24 20.36 20.71
C ILE A 26 14.08 20.47 19.69
N PRO A 27 14.35 20.35 18.37
CA PRO A 27 13.30 20.32 17.36
C PRO A 27 12.30 19.22 17.66
N THR A 28 11.02 19.51 17.46
CA THR A 28 9.93 18.58 17.74
C THR A 28 9.39 17.87 16.49
N GLY A 29 9.79 18.32 15.30
CA GLY A 29 9.20 17.92 14.03
C GLY A 29 7.95 18.71 13.68
N LEU A 30 7.42 19.51 14.60
CA LEU A 30 6.19 20.31 14.45
C LEU A 30 6.46 21.78 14.08
N GLU A 31 7.72 22.18 13.92
CA GLU A 31 8.11 23.55 13.58
C GLU A 31 7.58 24.01 12.20
N GLY A 32 7.28 23.06 11.30
CA GLY A 32 6.70 23.27 9.98
C GLY A 32 5.20 22.98 9.89
N LEU A 33 4.49 22.86 11.03
CA LEU A 33 3.07 22.55 11.05
C LEU A 33 2.26 23.62 10.30
N GLU A 34 1.61 23.20 9.22
CA GLU A 34 0.70 24.03 8.43
C GLU A 34 -0.54 23.22 8.07
N VAL A 35 -1.71 23.85 8.10
CA VAL A 35 -2.95 23.31 7.53
C VAL A 35 -3.27 24.14 6.30
N THR A 36 -3.21 23.51 5.13
CA THR A 36 -3.43 24.18 3.84
C THR A 36 -4.89 24.11 3.42
N SER A 37 -5.59 23.01 3.73
CA SER A 37 -7.01 22.88 3.45
C SER A 37 -7.71 21.88 4.37
N VAL A 38 -9.03 22.03 4.47
CA VAL A 38 -9.93 21.05 5.08
C VAL A 38 -11.02 20.76 4.06
N GLN A 39 -11.19 19.52 3.64
CA GLN A 39 -12.22 19.08 2.70
C GLN A 39 -13.31 18.33 3.48
N MET A 40 -14.56 18.67 3.17
CA MET A 40 -15.77 18.08 3.75
C MET A 40 -16.98 18.54 2.93
N PRO A 41 -18.16 17.91 3.07
CA PRO A 41 -19.39 18.40 2.47
C PRO A 41 -19.82 19.75 3.07
N GLU A 42 -20.62 20.51 2.32
CA GLU A 42 -21.23 21.75 2.80
C GLU A 42 -22.20 21.55 3.98
N VAL A 43 -22.66 20.32 4.19
CA VAL A 43 -23.54 19.92 5.29
C VAL A 43 -22.84 18.86 6.13
N ALA A 44 -22.62 19.14 7.41
CA ALA A 44 -22.17 18.21 8.42
C ALA A 44 -23.35 17.51 9.11
N LEU A 45 -23.23 16.19 9.24
CA LEU A 45 -24.10 15.24 9.91
C LEU A 45 -23.28 14.44 10.94
N PRO A 46 -23.93 13.73 11.88
CA PRO A 46 -23.24 12.71 12.66
C PRO A 46 -22.55 11.71 11.74
N GLY A 47 -21.23 11.57 11.87
CA GLY A 47 -20.38 10.70 11.06
C GLY A 47 -19.61 11.39 9.93
N THR A 48 -19.89 12.66 9.62
CA THR A 48 -19.19 13.39 8.55
C THR A 48 -17.69 13.37 8.77
N THR A 49 -16.93 13.05 7.73
CA THR A 49 -15.47 13.04 7.78
C THR A 49 -14.90 14.35 7.24
N LEU A 50 -13.93 14.90 7.97
CA LEU A 50 -13.09 16.02 7.56
C LEU A 50 -11.75 15.47 7.13
N GLU A 51 -11.35 15.77 5.90
CA GLU A 51 -10.01 15.50 5.39
C GLU A 51 -9.16 16.76 5.52
N ILE A 52 -8.15 16.72 6.38
CA ILE A 52 -7.29 17.85 6.71
C ILE A 52 -5.97 17.64 5.97
N ARG A 53 -5.63 18.56 5.06
CA ARG A 53 -4.37 18.53 4.32
C ARG A 53 -3.42 19.64 4.77
N GLY A 54 -2.13 19.33 4.77
CA GLY A 54 -1.12 20.23 5.30
C GLY A 54 0.30 19.70 5.16
N THR A 55 1.17 20.17 6.04
CA THR A 55 2.56 19.69 6.17
C THR A 55 2.96 19.65 7.63
N GLY A 56 3.93 18.80 7.97
CA GLY A 56 4.44 18.67 9.33
C GLY A 56 3.44 18.00 10.27
N PHE A 57 2.55 17.14 9.74
CA PHE A 57 1.78 16.24 10.57
C PHE A 57 2.67 15.11 11.03
N VAL A 58 2.48 14.68 12.27
CA VAL A 58 3.29 13.65 12.90
C VAL A 58 2.37 12.61 13.54
N PRO A 59 2.80 11.36 13.69
CA PRO A 59 2.01 10.34 14.36
C PRO A 59 1.96 10.61 15.87
N GLU A 60 1.03 9.94 16.57
CA GLU A 60 0.67 10.25 17.96
C GLU A 60 1.85 10.12 18.95
N GLU A 61 2.83 9.26 18.62
CA GLU A 61 4.04 9.03 19.40
C GLU A 61 4.95 10.27 19.46
N VAL A 62 4.90 11.12 18.44
CA VAL A 62 5.70 12.36 18.33
C VAL A 62 4.94 13.55 18.91
N GLY A 63 3.63 13.60 18.67
CA GLY A 63 2.75 14.61 19.26
C GLY A 63 1.29 14.20 19.21
N THR A 64 0.56 14.44 20.30
CA THR A 64 -0.86 14.10 20.39
C THR A 64 -1.71 15.14 19.65
N PRO A 65 -2.41 14.77 18.56
CA PRO A 65 -3.25 15.70 17.82
C PRO A 65 -4.62 15.89 18.48
N THR A 66 -5.22 17.06 18.28
CA THR A 66 -6.63 17.34 18.60
C THR A 66 -7.15 18.35 17.59
N LEU A 67 -8.33 18.11 17.03
CA LEU A 67 -9.00 19.08 16.17
C LEU A 67 -9.88 19.99 17.02
N TRP A 68 -9.80 21.29 16.78
CA TRP A 68 -10.65 22.29 17.42
C TRP A 68 -11.56 22.93 16.38
N LEU A 69 -12.85 22.93 16.67
CA LEU A 69 -13.87 23.68 15.94
C LEU A 69 -14.27 24.86 16.82
N GLU A 70 -13.77 26.05 16.50
CA GLU A 70 -13.99 27.28 17.28
C GLU A 70 -14.65 28.35 16.40
N GLY A 71 -15.84 28.80 16.76
CA GLY A 71 -16.60 29.69 15.91
C GLY A 71 -18.00 30.01 16.43
N MET A 72 -18.88 30.34 15.50
CA MET A 72 -20.29 30.63 15.76
C MET A 72 -21.16 29.58 15.06
N VAL A 73 -22.16 29.06 15.77
CA VAL A 73 -23.28 28.32 15.16
C VAL A 73 -24.54 29.14 15.33
N GLY A 74 -25.00 29.77 14.24
CA GLY A 74 -25.95 30.88 14.32
C GLY A 74 -25.41 32.00 15.22
N ASP A 75 -26.16 32.35 16.28
CA ASP A 75 -25.76 33.40 17.24
C ASP A 75 -24.99 32.84 18.47
N ARG A 76 -24.64 31.55 18.49
CA ARG A 76 -24.00 30.89 19.64
C ARG A 76 -22.52 30.63 19.38
N ALA A 77 -21.65 31.15 20.24
CA ALA A 77 -20.23 30.79 20.24
C ALA A 77 -20.04 29.33 20.67
N VAL A 78 -19.20 28.60 19.95
CA VAL A 78 -18.85 27.20 20.21
C VAL A 78 -17.34 27.02 20.16
N ARG A 79 -16.85 26.07 20.95
CA ARG A 79 -15.47 25.58 20.90
C ARG A 79 -15.50 24.11 21.29
N ILE A 80 -15.20 23.24 20.35
CA ILE A 80 -15.38 21.79 20.49
C ILE A 80 -14.10 21.09 20.05
N ASP A 81 -13.75 20.05 20.80
CA ASP A 81 -12.60 19.21 20.51
C ASP A 81 -13.11 17.93 19.82
N ALA A 82 -12.46 17.54 18.73
CA ALA A 82 -12.73 16.30 18.01
C ALA A 82 -11.45 15.48 17.87
N ALA A 83 -11.61 14.16 17.89
CA ALA A 83 -10.52 13.21 17.67
C ALA A 83 -10.02 13.28 16.23
N VAL A 84 -8.74 13.02 16.04
CA VAL A 84 -8.08 13.02 14.72
C VAL A 84 -7.27 11.76 14.58
N THR A 85 -7.30 11.18 13.39
CA THR A 85 -6.51 10.02 13.00
C THR A 85 -5.42 10.49 12.05
N TYR A 86 -4.17 10.12 12.35
CA TYR A 86 -3.03 10.30 11.47
C TYR A 86 -3.15 9.36 10.26
N VAL A 87 -2.98 9.92 9.06
CA VAL A 87 -2.93 9.16 7.81
C VAL A 87 -1.52 9.21 7.23
N SER A 88 -0.96 10.41 7.11
CA SER A 88 0.40 10.65 6.62
C SER A 88 0.91 12.02 7.08
N GLU A 89 2.15 12.36 6.72
CA GLU A 89 2.76 13.66 7.06
C GLU A 89 2.04 14.87 6.44
N VAL A 90 1.15 14.63 5.48
CA VAL A 90 0.39 15.63 4.74
C VAL A 90 -1.13 15.48 4.87
N GLU A 91 -1.61 14.40 5.49
CA GLU A 91 -3.04 14.11 5.66
C GLU A 91 -3.41 13.64 7.07
N MET A 92 -4.49 14.22 7.58
CA MET A 92 -5.14 13.88 8.85
C MET A 92 -6.64 13.76 8.60
N ARG A 93 -7.32 12.86 9.32
CA ARG A 93 -8.78 12.70 9.21
C ARG A 93 -9.48 12.86 10.54
N SER A 94 -10.66 13.46 10.55
CA SER A 94 -11.51 13.56 11.75
C SER A 94 -12.95 13.22 11.41
N SER A 95 -13.58 12.32 12.17
CA SER A 95 -15.02 12.04 12.02
C SER A 95 -15.79 12.83 13.09
N LEU A 96 -16.79 13.60 12.65
CA LEU A 96 -17.67 14.35 13.54
C LEU A 96 -18.72 13.41 14.14
N GLY A 97 -18.40 12.82 15.30
CA GLY A 97 -19.32 11.97 16.04
C GLY A 97 -20.66 12.64 16.41
N ALA A 98 -21.64 11.84 16.79
CA ALA A 98 -22.96 12.33 17.20
C ALA A 98 -22.90 13.28 18.42
N ASP A 99 -21.92 13.08 19.30
CA ASP A 99 -21.60 13.94 20.43
C ASP A 99 -21.04 15.30 19.98
N VAL A 100 -20.08 15.31 19.04
CA VAL A 100 -19.52 16.53 18.45
C VAL A 100 -20.61 17.35 17.76
N ILE A 101 -21.45 16.70 16.95
CA ILE A 101 -22.57 17.37 16.26
C ILE A 101 -23.62 17.89 17.26
N ALA A 102 -23.93 17.14 18.31
CA ALA A 102 -24.86 17.59 19.35
C ALA A 102 -24.32 18.82 20.10
N GLU A 103 -23.01 18.90 20.34
CA GLU A 103 -22.37 20.04 20.99
C GLU A 103 -22.26 21.26 20.06
N LEU A 104 -21.96 21.04 18.77
CA LEU A 104 -21.97 22.07 17.72
C LEU A 104 -23.37 22.68 17.58
N GLY A 105 -24.40 21.86 17.73
CA GLY A 105 -25.79 22.24 17.56
C GLY A 105 -26.17 22.48 16.11
N ILE A 106 -27.46 22.38 15.82
CA ILE A 106 -27.99 22.53 14.47
C ILE A 106 -27.97 24.00 14.04
N GLY A 107 -27.44 24.28 12.84
CA GLY A 107 -27.38 25.63 12.27
C GLY A 107 -26.12 25.86 11.42
N HIS A 108 -25.95 27.08 10.92
CA HIS A 108 -24.78 27.49 10.15
C HIS A 108 -23.57 27.68 11.07
N PHE A 109 -22.52 26.88 10.89
CA PHE A 109 -21.21 27.08 11.51
C PHE A 109 -20.38 28.03 10.65
N GLU A 110 -19.72 29.00 11.28
CA GLU A 110 -18.67 29.83 10.69
C GLU A 110 -17.55 30.03 11.74
N GLY A 111 -16.32 29.62 11.41
CA GLY A 111 -15.20 29.73 12.33
C GLY A 111 -13.92 29.02 11.89
N ASP A 112 -12.99 28.90 12.83
CA ASP A 112 -11.70 28.24 12.66
C ASP A 112 -11.80 26.73 12.89
N VAL A 113 -11.22 25.97 11.96
CA VAL A 113 -10.90 24.55 12.09
C VAL A 113 -9.40 24.44 12.32
N THR A 114 -9.00 24.20 13.57
CA THR A 114 -7.59 24.25 14.00
C THR A 114 -7.11 22.88 14.45
N LEU A 115 -6.05 22.39 13.83
CA LEU A 115 -5.31 21.23 14.32
C LEU A 115 -4.31 21.70 15.38
N SER A 116 -4.35 21.08 16.56
CA SER A 116 -3.44 21.34 17.67
C SER A 116 -2.67 20.07 18.01
N PHE A 117 -1.34 20.17 18.07
CA PHE A 117 -0.47 19.10 18.58
C PHE A 117 0.12 19.51 19.92
N VAL A 118 0.23 18.56 20.84
CA VAL A 118 1.10 18.68 22.02
C VAL A 118 2.31 17.78 21.80
N ALA A 119 3.48 18.37 21.60
CA ALA A 119 4.71 17.62 21.35
C ALA A 119 5.07 16.73 22.55
N ALA A 120 5.29 15.43 22.33
CA ALA A 120 5.59 14.48 23.39
C ALA A 120 6.90 14.80 24.12
N ARG A 121 7.90 15.32 23.39
CA ARG A 121 9.25 15.59 23.92
C ARG A 121 9.32 16.75 24.91
N ASN A 122 8.55 17.82 24.69
CA ASN A 122 8.67 19.05 25.49
C ASN A 122 7.33 19.61 26.00
N GLY A 123 6.21 18.97 25.65
CA GLY A 123 4.86 19.39 26.03
C GLY A 123 4.40 20.71 25.39
N ARG A 124 5.14 21.26 24.42
CA ARG A 124 4.78 22.50 23.73
C ARG A 124 3.63 22.23 22.76
N ALA A 125 2.66 23.15 22.75
CA ALA A 125 1.57 23.10 21.81
C ALA A 125 1.92 23.83 20.49
N TYR A 126 1.61 23.19 19.36
CA TYR A 126 1.71 23.73 18.01
C TYR A 126 0.33 23.72 17.39
N ARG A 127 -0.02 24.77 16.63
CA ARG A 127 -1.37 24.95 16.08
C ARG A 127 -1.33 25.54 14.69
N ALA A 128 -2.13 24.99 13.79
CA ALA A 128 -2.40 25.54 12.47
C ALA A 128 -3.87 25.26 12.10
N GLY A 129 -4.47 26.15 11.32
CA GLY A 129 -5.89 26.04 11.02
C GLY A 129 -6.33 26.95 9.88
N VAL A 130 -7.54 26.69 9.41
CA VAL A 130 -8.18 27.44 8.33
C VAL A 130 -9.61 27.82 8.73
N GLN A 131 -10.12 28.89 8.12
CA GLN A 131 -11.52 29.29 8.28
C GLN A 131 -12.42 28.40 7.43
N LYS A 132 -13.56 28.00 7.98
CA LYS A 132 -14.60 27.22 7.31
C LYS A 132 -15.99 27.68 7.69
N ALA A 133 -16.90 27.46 6.76
CA ALA A 133 -18.33 27.60 6.97
C ALA A 133 -19.05 26.38 6.40
N PHE A 134 -20.02 25.84 7.15
CA PHE A 134 -20.83 24.68 6.76
C PHE A 134 -22.13 24.65 7.56
N GLU A 135 -23.13 23.95 7.06
CA GLU A 135 -24.40 23.73 7.76
C GLU A 135 -24.33 22.49 8.64
N VAL A 136 -24.75 22.58 9.90
CA VAL A 136 -24.88 21.42 10.79
C VAL A 136 -26.33 20.98 10.81
N ARG A 137 -26.57 19.70 10.48
CA ARG A 137 -27.90 19.07 10.50
C ARG A 137 -27.88 17.77 11.28
N ALA A 138 -29.06 17.36 11.77
CA ALA A 138 -29.22 16.06 12.42
C ALA A 138 -29.49 14.95 11.39
N VAL A 139 -30.25 15.30 10.34
CA VAL A 139 -30.66 14.41 9.27
C VAL A 139 -30.76 15.16 7.96
N LEU A 140 -30.72 14.42 6.86
CA LEU A 140 -30.79 14.91 5.49
C LEU A 140 -31.80 14.09 4.69
N GLU A 141 -32.81 14.76 4.13
CA GLU A 141 -33.80 14.12 3.27
C GLU A 141 -33.24 14.00 1.85
N PRO A 142 -33.26 12.80 1.24
CA PRO A 142 -32.79 12.65 -0.13
C PRO A 142 -33.84 13.21 -1.10
N ALA A 143 -33.35 13.90 -2.13
CA ALA A 143 -34.16 14.39 -3.22
C ALA A 143 -33.60 13.85 -4.53
N ILE A 144 -34.46 13.26 -5.37
CA ILE A 144 -34.07 12.85 -6.73
C ILE A 144 -34.58 13.90 -7.71
N GLY A 145 -33.68 14.42 -8.55
CA GLY A 145 -34.01 15.25 -9.70
C GLY A 145 -34.12 14.44 -11.00
N ALA A 146 -33.25 13.45 -11.18
CA ALA A 146 -33.28 12.52 -12.32
C ALA A 146 -32.57 11.21 -11.99
N VAL A 147 -32.97 10.15 -12.68
CA VAL A 147 -32.25 8.88 -12.77
C VAL A 147 -31.86 8.71 -14.23
N GLU A 148 -30.61 8.37 -14.51
CA GLU A 148 -30.20 8.01 -15.87
C GLU A 148 -30.83 6.66 -16.24
N ASP A 149 -31.69 6.65 -17.26
CA ASP A 149 -32.42 5.47 -17.71
C ASP A 149 -32.22 5.21 -19.22
N GLY A 150 -32.63 4.02 -19.68
CA GLY A 150 -32.38 3.55 -21.05
C GLY A 150 -31.67 2.21 -21.12
N ALA A 151 -30.79 2.04 -22.11
CA ALA A 151 -30.09 0.78 -22.35
C ALA A 151 -28.90 0.63 -21.38
N ILE A 152 -28.91 -0.44 -20.58
CA ILE A 152 -27.87 -0.78 -19.61
C ILE A 152 -27.68 -2.31 -19.57
N HIS A 153 -26.77 -2.78 -18.74
CA HIS A 153 -26.57 -4.19 -18.42
C HIS A 153 -26.79 -4.46 -16.93
N VAL A 154 -26.82 -5.74 -16.58
CA VAL A 154 -26.80 -6.15 -15.18
C VAL A 154 -25.55 -5.61 -14.49
N ASN A 155 -25.73 -5.13 -13.26
CA ASN A 155 -24.70 -4.51 -12.42
C ASN A 155 -24.01 -3.27 -13.02
N ASP A 156 -24.53 -2.70 -14.12
CA ASP A 156 -24.08 -1.40 -14.59
C ASP A 156 -24.38 -0.32 -13.53
N PRO A 157 -23.47 0.64 -13.34
CA PRO A 157 -23.70 1.77 -12.45
C PRO A 157 -24.76 2.70 -13.07
N VAL A 158 -25.85 2.91 -12.35
CA VAL A 158 -26.92 3.86 -12.68
C VAL A 158 -26.67 5.17 -11.95
N LEU A 159 -26.66 6.28 -12.68
CA LEU A 159 -26.45 7.60 -12.12
C LEU A 159 -27.74 8.18 -11.55
N LEU A 160 -27.69 8.56 -10.27
CA LEU A 160 -28.72 9.28 -9.53
C LEU A 160 -28.32 10.75 -9.38
N ARG A 161 -29.09 11.66 -9.99
CA ARG A 161 -28.88 13.11 -9.87
C ARG A 161 -29.91 13.69 -8.91
N GLY A 162 -29.46 14.48 -7.94
CA GLY A 162 -30.35 14.94 -6.89
C GLY A 162 -29.67 15.79 -5.83
N GLY A 163 -29.94 15.48 -4.57
CA GLY A 163 -29.37 16.16 -3.43
C GLY A 163 -29.63 15.39 -2.15
N GLY A 164 -28.76 15.61 -1.17
CA GLY A 164 -28.96 15.08 0.16
C GLY A 164 -28.54 13.62 0.34
N PHE A 165 -27.74 13.07 -0.57
CA PHE A 165 -27.16 11.74 -0.40
C PHE A 165 -26.13 11.74 0.74
N LEU A 166 -26.08 10.65 1.50
CA LEU A 166 -25.19 10.47 2.65
C LEU A 166 -23.79 10.04 2.22
N GLU A 167 -22.77 10.55 2.93
CA GLU A 167 -21.40 10.06 2.82
C GLU A 167 -21.19 8.77 3.61
N GLU A 168 -20.08 8.09 3.34
CA GLU A 168 -19.60 7.03 4.21
C GLU A 168 -19.41 7.56 5.64
N GLY A 169 -19.84 6.76 6.62
CA GLY A 169 -19.81 7.13 8.03
C GLY A 169 -21.07 7.82 8.54
N GLU A 170 -21.91 8.42 7.69
CA GLU A 170 -23.13 9.16 8.11
C GLU A 170 -24.39 8.28 8.17
N GLY A 171 -24.27 7.04 7.69
CA GLY A 171 -25.37 6.14 7.44
C GLY A 171 -25.25 5.52 6.05
N THR A 172 -26.39 5.14 5.46
CA THR A 172 -26.45 4.59 4.11
C THR A 172 -27.47 5.34 3.25
N THR A 173 -27.11 5.62 2.00
CA THR A 173 -28.08 5.95 0.95
C THR A 173 -28.41 4.65 0.21
N GLU A 174 -29.69 4.37 0.03
CA GLU A 174 -30.18 3.20 -0.68
C GLU A 174 -31.05 3.63 -1.86
N ALA A 175 -30.93 2.94 -2.99
CA ALA A 175 -31.91 3.02 -4.07
C ALA A 175 -32.87 1.83 -3.97
N VAL A 176 -34.18 2.12 -4.05
CA VAL A 176 -35.24 1.12 -3.94
C VAL A 176 -36.00 1.05 -5.26
N TYR A 177 -35.90 -0.10 -5.92
CA TYR A 177 -36.67 -0.40 -7.13
C TYR A 177 -38.06 -0.92 -6.78
N ALA A 178 -39.06 -0.43 -7.51
CA ALA A 178 -40.43 -0.95 -7.48
C ALA A 178 -41.03 -0.96 -8.89
N GLY A 179 -41.29 -2.14 -9.45
CA GLY A 179 -41.77 -2.27 -10.82
C GLY A 179 -41.90 -3.70 -11.30
N THR A 180 -41.97 -3.86 -12.61
CA THR A 180 -42.03 -5.17 -13.26
C THR A 180 -40.90 -5.27 -14.27
N TYR A 181 -40.19 -6.39 -14.20
CA TYR A 181 -39.21 -6.78 -15.20
C TYR A 181 -39.83 -7.82 -16.14
N THR A 182 -39.67 -7.63 -17.45
CA THR A 182 -40.14 -8.57 -18.47
C THR A 182 -38.95 -9.06 -19.27
N THR A 183 -38.61 -10.34 -19.17
CA THR A 183 -37.53 -10.95 -19.97
C THR A 183 -37.90 -10.93 -21.46
N ASP A 184 -36.91 -10.99 -22.35
CA ASP A 184 -37.15 -11.11 -23.79
C ASP A 184 -37.92 -12.41 -24.15
N GLY A 185 -37.82 -13.43 -23.31
CA GLY A 185 -38.61 -14.66 -23.39
C GLY A 185 -40.09 -14.49 -22.96
N GLY A 186 -40.46 -13.31 -22.44
CA GLY A 186 -41.80 -12.95 -22.01
C GLY A 186 -42.16 -13.34 -20.57
N ALA A 187 -41.18 -13.74 -19.75
CA ALA A 187 -41.41 -13.99 -18.33
C ALA A 187 -41.51 -12.64 -17.59
N GLU A 188 -42.52 -12.49 -16.74
CA GLU A 188 -42.67 -11.32 -15.88
C GLU A 188 -42.18 -11.62 -14.47
N ILE A 189 -41.33 -10.75 -13.94
CA ILE A 189 -40.75 -10.81 -12.60
C ILE A 189 -41.20 -9.54 -11.87
N ASP A 190 -41.84 -9.73 -10.71
CA ASP A 190 -42.26 -8.63 -9.85
C ASP A 190 -41.09 -8.18 -8.97
N ALA A 191 -40.60 -6.97 -9.21
CA ALA A 191 -39.46 -6.39 -8.51
C ALA A 191 -39.97 -5.32 -7.55
N GLN A 192 -40.44 -5.73 -6.38
CA GLN A 192 -40.97 -4.84 -5.36
C GLN A 192 -40.00 -4.72 -4.18
N ASN A 193 -39.66 -3.49 -3.82
CA ASN A 193 -38.78 -3.17 -2.69
C ASN A 193 -37.40 -3.82 -2.80
N VAL A 194 -36.85 -3.89 -4.02
CA VAL A 194 -35.47 -4.35 -4.20
C VAL A 194 -34.56 -3.19 -3.79
N VAL A 195 -33.79 -3.39 -2.73
CA VAL A 195 -32.94 -2.37 -2.12
C VAL A 195 -31.49 -2.62 -2.54
N VAL A 196 -30.82 -1.57 -3.02
CA VAL A 196 -29.37 -1.59 -3.29
C VAL A 196 -28.70 -0.39 -2.63
N ALA A 197 -27.45 -0.56 -2.22
CA ALA A 197 -26.65 0.55 -1.72
C ALA A 197 -26.34 1.53 -2.87
N ALA A 198 -26.51 2.82 -2.59
CA ALA A 198 -26.04 3.90 -3.43
C ALA A 198 -24.87 4.59 -2.72
N ARG A 199 -23.82 4.90 -3.49
CA ARG A 199 -22.64 5.63 -3.00
C ARG A 199 -22.51 6.94 -3.76
N LEU A 200 -21.88 7.95 -3.16
CA LEU A 200 -21.59 9.17 -3.89
C LEU A 200 -20.73 8.88 -5.13
N ALA A 201 -21.00 9.59 -6.22
CA ALA A 201 -20.21 9.49 -7.44
C ALA A 201 -18.85 10.20 -7.29
N GLU A 202 -18.83 11.26 -6.48
CA GLU A 202 -17.65 12.05 -6.15
C GLU A 202 -17.68 12.35 -4.64
N ALA A 203 -16.52 12.30 -3.98
CA ALA A 203 -16.41 12.58 -2.55
C ALA A 203 -16.96 14.00 -2.25
N HIS A 204 -17.71 14.13 -1.16
CA HIS A 204 -18.34 15.38 -0.73
C HIS A 204 -19.43 15.95 -1.64
N ALA A 205 -19.65 15.38 -2.83
CA ALA A 205 -20.67 15.80 -3.78
C ALA A 205 -22.01 15.07 -3.52
N ARG A 206 -22.85 15.66 -2.67
CA ARG A 206 -24.15 15.08 -2.27
C ARG A 206 -25.26 15.15 -3.32
N ASP A 207 -24.96 15.65 -4.51
CA ASP A 207 -25.90 15.82 -5.62
C ASP A 207 -25.79 14.70 -6.67
N LEU A 208 -24.79 13.82 -6.55
CA LEU A 208 -24.56 12.70 -7.45
C LEU A 208 -24.28 11.42 -6.64
N ALA A 209 -25.09 10.39 -6.90
CA ALA A 209 -24.85 9.05 -6.39
C ALA A 209 -24.92 8.02 -7.52
N ILE A 210 -24.27 6.89 -7.33
CA ILE A 210 -24.33 5.74 -8.24
C ILE A 210 -24.77 4.49 -7.48
N PHE A 211 -25.57 3.67 -8.16
CA PHE A 211 -26.10 2.41 -7.63
C PHE A 211 -26.21 1.39 -8.76
N PRO A 212 -26.01 0.08 -8.50
CA PRO A 212 -26.08 -0.92 -9.56
C PRO A 212 -27.54 -1.27 -9.92
N PHE A 213 -27.78 -1.74 -11.15
CA PHE A 213 -28.98 -2.51 -11.49
C PHE A 213 -28.75 -4.00 -11.14
N PRO A 214 -29.23 -4.52 -10.00
CA PRO A 214 -28.81 -5.83 -9.52
C PRO A 214 -29.60 -6.96 -10.19
N THR A 215 -29.05 -8.17 -10.15
CA THR A 215 -29.72 -9.41 -10.56
C THR A 215 -30.98 -9.75 -9.73
N SER A 216 -31.19 -9.09 -8.58
CA SER A 216 -32.39 -9.26 -7.75
C SER A 216 -33.62 -8.53 -8.30
N VAL A 217 -33.45 -7.62 -9.28
CA VAL A 217 -34.57 -6.98 -9.99
C VAL A 217 -35.16 -7.90 -11.07
N GLY A 218 -34.32 -8.47 -11.93
CA GLY A 218 -34.77 -9.19 -13.14
C GLY A 218 -34.06 -10.50 -13.43
N GLY A 219 -33.11 -10.93 -12.61
CA GLY A 219 -32.20 -12.04 -12.94
C GLY A 219 -31.06 -11.59 -13.85
N ILE A 220 -30.58 -12.51 -14.68
CA ILE A 220 -29.45 -12.31 -15.61
C ILE A 220 -29.84 -12.35 -17.09
N GLU A 221 -31.11 -12.69 -17.38
CA GLU A 221 -31.63 -12.70 -18.76
C GLU A 221 -31.85 -11.26 -19.25
N PRO A 222 -31.69 -10.99 -20.56
CA PRO A 222 -32.04 -9.69 -21.14
C PRO A 222 -33.55 -9.46 -21.12
N GLY A 223 -33.94 -8.19 -21.21
CA GLY A 223 -35.35 -7.80 -21.06
C GLY A 223 -35.51 -6.34 -20.67
N ARG A 224 -36.68 -5.99 -20.11
CA ARG A 224 -37.05 -4.61 -19.83
C ARG A 224 -37.64 -4.44 -18.44
N PHE A 225 -37.10 -3.50 -17.67
CA PHE A 225 -37.69 -3.01 -16.43
C PHE A 225 -38.55 -1.77 -16.71
N VAL A 226 -39.78 -1.76 -16.17
CA VAL A 226 -40.62 -0.56 -16.09
C VAL A 226 -41.09 -0.40 -14.67
N GLY A 227 -40.79 0.73 -14.05
CA GLY A 227 -41.10 0.96 -12.65
C GLY A 227 -40.63 2.30 -12.14
N THR A 228 -40.29 2.32 -10.86
CA THR A 228 -39.82 3.50 -10.15
C THR A 228 -38.57 3.22 -9.35
N VAL A 229 -37.79 4.27 -9.11
CA VAL A 229 -36.68 4.30 -8.14
C VAL A 229 -36.99 5.35 -7.07
N THR A 230 -36.76 4.98 -5.81
CA THR A 230 -36.83 5.87 -4.65
C THR A 230 -35.47 5.86 -3.93
N ALA A 231 -35.00 7.02 -3.47
CA ALA A 231 -33.81 7.12 -2.64
C ALA A 231 -34.22 7.10 -1.16
N VAL A 232 -33.53 6.32 -0.35
CA VAL A 232 -33.76 6.21 1.09
C VAL A 232 -32.46 6.44 1.84
N ASN A 233 -32.44 7.46 2.68
CA ASN A 233 -31.33 7.69 3.61
C ASN A 233 -31.64 7.03 4.94
N ARG A 234 -30.79 6.11 5.39
CA ARG A 234 -30.80 5.55 6.75
C ARG A 234 -29.65 6.16 7.53
N HIS A 235 -29.97 6.99 8.51
CA HIS A 235 -28.99 7.70 9.33
C HIS A 235 -28.50 6.82 10.48
N LEU A 236 -27.36 7.18 11.09
CA LEU A 236 -26.78 6.47 12.24
C LEU A 236 -27.72 6.33 13.44
N ASP A 237 -28.66 7.27 13.62
CA ASP A 237 -29.64 7.23 14.71
C ASP A 237 -30.86 6.32 14.42
N GLY A 238 -30.85 5.67 13.26
CA GLY A 238 -31.92 4.79 12.77
C GLY A 238 -33.06 5.51 12.04
N GLN A 239 -33.04 6.85 11.93
CA GLN A 239 -34.04 7.57 11.15
C GLN A 239 -33.89 7.26 9.67
N SER A 240 -35.03 6.97 9.02
CA SER A 240 -35.12 6.71 7.59
C SER A 240 -35.95 7.80 6.92
N LEU A 241 -35.37 8.49 5.94
CA LEU A 241 -36.02 9.50 5.12
C LEU A 241 -35.99 9.05 3.66
N GLN A 242 -37.05 9.31 2.91
CA GLN A 242 -37.19 8.83 1.53
C GLN A 242 -37.61 9.95 0.59
N SER A 243 -37.11 9.91 -0.64
CA SER A 243 -37.56 10.79 -1.71
C SER A 243 -38.95 10.38 -2.21
N PRO A 244 -39.63 11.23 -3.00
CA PRO A 244 -40.67 10.75 -3.91
C PRO A 244 -40.09 9.74 -4.93
N PRO A 245 -40.89 8.80 -5.45
CA PRO A 245 -40.46 7.90 -6.51
C PRO A 245 -40.34 8.64 -7.84
N ILE A 246 -39.35 8.24 -8.66
CA ILE A 246 -39.21 8.66 -10.06
C ILE A 246 -39.45 7.47 -10.97
N ASP A 247 -40.28 7.66 -12.01
CA ASP A 247 -40.50 6.67 -13.06
C ASP A 247 -39.22 6.46 -13.89
N VAL A 248 -38.88 5.20 -14.15
CA VAL A 248 -37.70 4.81 -14.93
C VAL A 248 -38.04 3.67 -15.88
N THR A 249 -37.28 3.58 -16.97
CA THR A 249 -37.29 2.41 -17.84
C THR A 249 -35.88 1.97 -18.17
N PHE A 250 -35.56 0.71 -17.91
CA PHE A 250 -34.28 0.12 -18.29
C PHE A 250 -34.49 -0.99 -19.32
N ASP A 251 -33.77 -0.92 -20.43
CA ASP A 251 -33.66 -2.03 -21.39
C ASP A 251 -32.32 -2.73 -21.11
N ILE A 252 -32.36 -3.96 -20.63
CA ILE A 252 -31.20 -4.73 -20.16
C ILE A 252 -30.65 -5.62 -21.28
N GLY A 253 -29.40 -5.40 -21.66
CA GLY A 253 -28.68 -6.14 -22.70
C GLY A 253 -28.04 -7.45 -22.22
N LEU A 254 -27.49 -8.20 -23.17
CA LEU A 254 -26.61 -9.35 -22.90
C LEU A 254 -25.26 -8.88 -22.35
N PRO A 255 -24.56 -9.68 -21.53
CA PRO A 255 -23.20 -9.34 -21.12
C PRO A 255 -22.28 -9.22 -22.35
N GLU A 256 -21.35 -8.27 -22.32
CA GLU A 256 -20.42 -8.00 -23.42
C GLU A 256 -19.02 -7.73 -22.87
N ILE A 257 -18.00 -8.20 -23.59
CA ILE A 257 -16.60 -7.82 -23.35
C ILE A 257 -16.21 -6.76 -24.38
N PHE A 258 -15.64 -5.65 -23.92
CA PHE A 258 -15.20 -4.56 -24.78
C PHE A 258 -13.72 -4.65 -25.10
N GLN A 259 -12.89 -4.91 -24.07
CA GLN A 259 -11.43 -4.95 -24.17
C GLN A 259 -10.80 -5.76 -23.03
N VAL A 260 -9.50 -5.95 -23.12
CA VAL A 260 -8.65 -6.41 -22.01
C VAL A 260 -7.54 -5.39 -21.76
N ASP A 261 -7.16 -5.23 -20.50
CA ASP A 261 -6.15 -4.27 -20.06
C ASP A 261 -5.29 -4.89 -18.93
N PRO A 262 -3.95 -4.76 -18.96
CA PRO A 262 -3.16 -4.23 -20.07
C PRO A 262 -3.21 -5.14 -21.32
N PRO A 263 -2.89 -4.62 -22.52
CA PRO A 263 -2.83 -5.42 -23.74
C PRO A 263 -1.66 -6.43 -23.76
N THR A 264 -0.66 -6.21 -22.90
CA THR A 264 0.45 -7.13 -22.61
C THR A 264 0.54 -7.29 -21.11
N ALA A 265 0.56 -8.53 -20.61
CA ALA A 265 0.72 -8.83 -19.19
C ALA A 265 1.74 -9.96 -18.97
N SER A 266 2.54 -9.86 -17.93
CA SER A 266 3.48 -10.90 -17.48
C SER A 266 2.78 -11.99 -16.67
N ILE A 267 3.42 -13.14 -16.51
CA ILE A 267 2.92 -14.17 -15.59
C ILE A 267 2.89 -13.59 -14.18
N GLY A 268 1.75 -13.71 -13.50
CA GLY A 268 1.48 -13.16 -12.18
C GLY A 268 0.73 -11.84 -12.18
N GLN A 269 0.76 -11.08 -13.27
CA GLN A 269 -0.04 -9.86 -13.40
C GLN A 269 -1.54 -10.17 -13.56
N ILE A 270 -2.36 -9.19 -13.17
CA ILE A 270 -3.81 -9.21 -13.32
C ILE A 270 -4.17 -8.64 -14.70
N LEU A 271 -4.92 -9.43 -15.47
CA LEU A 271 -5.57 -8.99 -16.69
C LEU A 271 -7.01 -8.55 -16.37
N HIS A 272 -7.30 -7.28 -16.55
CA HIS A 272 -8.65 -6.73 -16.48
C HIS A 272 -9.41 -7.05 -17.75
N VAL A 273 -10.54 -7.76 -17.61
CA VAL A 273 -11.52 -7.93 -18.69
C VAL A 273 -12.60 -6.88 -18.50
N VAL A 274 -12.54 -5.84 -19.34
CA VAL A 274 -13.44 -4.69 -19.26
C VAL A 274 -14.63 -4.93 -20.16
N GLY A 275 -15.83 -4.76 -19.61
CA GLY A 275 -17.07 -5.08 -20.29
C GLY A 275 -18.30 -4.50 -19.60
N ALA A 276 -19.42 -5.19 -19.73
CA ALA A 276 -20.66 -4.88 -19.05
C ALA A 276 -21.50 -6.15 -18.83
N GLY A 277 -22.40 -6.12 -17.84
CA GLY A 277 -23.32 -7.24 -17.57
C GLY A 277 -22.72 -8.37 -16.75
N PHE A 278 -21.54 -8.19 -16.16
CA PHE A 278 -20.90 -9.21 -15.34
C PHE A 278 -21.61 -9.40 -14.00
N VAL A 279 -21.55 -10.63 -13.48
CA VAL A 279 -22.12 -11.04 -12.20
C VAL A 279 -21.12 -11.85 -11.37
N GLY A 280 -21.27 -11.76 -10.05
CA GLY A 280 -20.43 -12.45 -9.08
C GLY A 280 -20.59 -11.83 -7.70
N GLY A 281 -19.91 -12.39 -6.70
CA GLY A 281 -19.94 -11.89 -5.33
C GLY A 281 -19.92 -13.02 -4.30
N GLU A 282 -19.98 -12.64 -3.03
CA GLU A 282 -19.78 -13.55 -1.89
C GLU A 282 -20.93 -14.56 -1.68
N ASP A 283 -22.12 -14.29 -2.23
CA ASP A 283 -23.31 -15.14 -2.06
C ASP A 283 -23.22 -16.47 -2.85
N GLY A 284 -22.22 -16.61 -3.74
CA GLY A 284 -21.77 -17.88 -4.33
C GLY A 284 -22.72 -18.54 -5.33
N ASP A 285 -23.88 -17.93 -5.64
CA ASP A 285 -24.84 -18.43 -6.63
C ASP A 285 -24.72 -17.74 -8.00
N GLU A 286 -23.85 -16.74 -8.11
CA GLU A 286 -23.56 -15.97 -9.32
C GLU A 286 -22.10 -16.08 -9.71
N VAL A 287 -21.83 -16.32 -11.00
CA VAL A 287 -20.46 -16.35 -11.53
C VAL A 287 -20.43 -15.90 -12.98
N THR A 288 -19.37 -15.17 -13.33
CA THR A 288 -18.98 -14.88 -14.71
C THR A 288 -17.75 -15.70 -15.08
N VAL A 289 -17.85 -16.43 -16.18
CA VAL A 289 -16.75 -17.15 -16.83
C VAL A 289 -16.44 -16.45 -18.16
N VAL A 290 -15.17 -16.41 -18.54
CA VAL A 290 -14.76 -15.92 -19.86
C VAL A 290 -14.28 -17.08 -20.70
N ARG A 291 -14.98 -17.39 -21.79
CA ARG A 291 -14.61 -18.46 -22.72
C ARG A 291 -13.71 -17.93 -23.83
N LEU A 292 -12.53 -18.53 -23.98
CA LEU A 292 -11.59 -18.26 -25.06
C LEU A 292 -11.76 -19.26 -26.21
N ASN A 293 -11.74 -18.75 -27.44
CA ASN A 293 -11.67 -19.54 -28.66
C ASN A 293 -10.73 -18.87 -29.67
N GLY A 294 -9.69 -19.54 -30.12
CA GLY A 294 -8.70 -18.94 -31.03
C GLY A 294 -7.40 -19.72 -31.15
N VAL A 295 -6.31 -18.99 -31.31
CA VAL A 295 -4.96 -19.55 -31.38
C VAL A 295 -4.05 -18.79 -30.42
N PHE A 296 -3.26 -19.53 -29.65
CA PHE A 296 -2.14 -19.00 -28.91
C PHE A 296 -0.85 -19.28 -29.68
N GLU A 297 -0.05 -18.25 -29.93
CA GLU A 297 1.23 -18.31 -30.63
C GLU A 297 2.36 -18.16 -29.61
N PRO A 298 2.85 -19.27 -29.02
CA PRO A 298 3.93 -19.22 -28.04
C PRO A 298 5.25 -18.77 -28.69
N VAL A 299 6.06 -18.01 -27.96
CA VAL A 299 7.42 -17.65 -28.42
C VAL A 299 8.27 -18.91 -28.52
N GLY A 300 8.83 -19.18 -29.70
CA GLY A 300 9.75 -20.30 -29.93
C GLY A 300 9.10 -21.68 -30.07
N ALA A 301 7.77 -21.77 -30.16
CA ALA A 301 7.05 -23.02 -30.39
C ALA A 301 5.96 -22.86 -31.47
N ASP A 302 5.37 -23.98 -31.90
CA ASP A 302 4.30 -23.96 -32.90
C ASP A 302 2.99 -23.40 -32.31
N PRO A 303 2.17 -22.68 -33.10
CA PRO A 303 0.86 -22.20 -32.66
C PRO A 303 -0.05 -23.34 -32.17
N VAL A 304 -0.76 -23.07 -31.06
CA VAL A 304 -1.66 -24.02 -30.41
C VAL A 304 -3.09 -23.49 -30.47
N ALA A 305 -4.03 -24.36 -30.85
CA ALA A 305 -5.45 -24.02 -30.82
C ALA A 305 -5.95 -23.91 -29.37
N VAL A 306 -6.71 -22.86 -29.08
CA VAL A 306 -7.42 -22.66 -27.81
C VAL A 306 -8.90 -22.86 -28.13
N GLU A 307 -9.48 -23.97 -27.68
CA GLU A 307 -10.87 -24.34 -27.96
C GLU A 307 -11.63 -24.46 -26.63
N ASP A 308 -12.73 -23.71 -26.49
CA ASP A 308 -13.64 -23.70 -25.34
C ASP A 308 -12.92 -23.65 -23.98
N ARG A 309 -11.88 -22.80 -23.90
CA ARG A 309 -11.11 -22.62 -22.67
C ARG A 309 -11.83 -21.62 -21.77
N ASP A 310 -12.38 -22.10 -20.67
CA ASP A 310 -13.05 -21.27 -19.68
C ASP A 310 -12.06 -20.72 -18.66
N LEU A 311 -12.02 -19.39 -18.53
CA LEU A 311 -11.31 -18.65 -17.49
C LEU A 311 -12.29 -18.26 -16.39
N VAL A 312 -11.87 -18.34 -15.13
CA VAL A 312 -12.68 -17.96 -13.97
C VAL A 312 -12.04 -16.74 -13.30
N PRO A 313 -12.34 -15.51 -13.75
CA PRO A 313 -11.82 -14.31 -13.13
C PRO A 313 -12.53 -13.99 -11.82
N GLN A 314 -11.89 -13.18 -10.98
CA GLN A 314 -12.53 -12.53 -9.84
C GLN A 314 -13.48 -11.44 -10.33
N PHE A 315 -14.70 -11.44 -9.79
CA PHE A 315 -15.66 -10.36 -10.04
C PHE A 315 -15.28 -9.11 -9.23
N ALA A 316 -14.98 -8.01 -9.93
CA ALA A 316 -14.74 -6.71 -9.30
C ALA A 316 -15.97 -5.81 -9.40
N SER A 317 -16.62 -5.77 -10.56
CA SER A 317 -17.88 -5.06 -10.77
C SER A 317 -18.62 -5.58 -12.00
N GLY A 318 -19.82 -5.04 -12.27
CA GLY A 318 -20.56 -5.32 -13.51
C GLY A 318 -19.79 -4.98 -14.79
N GLN A 319 -18.69 -4.22 -14.69
CA GLN A 319 -17.88 -3.73 -15.81
C GLN A 319 -16.43 -4.19 -15.79
N ASP A 320 -15.98 -4.88 -14.72
CA ASP A 320 -14.59 -5.28 -14.54
C ASP A 320 -14.50 -6.68 -13.93
N LEU A 321 -13.72 -7.54 -14.58
CA LEU A 321 -13.30 -8.84 -14.06
C LEU A 321 -11.78 -8.86 -13.99
N ARG A 322 -11.24 -9.36 -12.88
CA ARG A 322 -9.79 -9.46 -12.66
C ARG A 322 -9.32 -10.89 -12.84
N TYR A 323 -8.45 -11.12 -13.81
CA TYR A 323 -7.91 -12.44 -14.10
C TYR A 323 -6.41 -12.51 -13.80
N GLY A 324 -6.03 -13.19 -12.71
CA GLY A 324 -4.62 -13.46 -12.42
C GLY A 324 -4.02 -14.46 -13.40
N ILE A 325 -2.92 -14.12 -14.06
CA ILE A 325 -2.20 -15.05 -14.94
C ILE A 325 -1.33 -15.96 -14.09
N LEU A 326 -1.91 -17.05 -13.58
CA LEU A 326 -1.25 -17.85 -12.56
C LEU A 326 -0.03 -18.64 -13.09
N PRO A 327 1.07 -18.68 -12.33
CA PRO A 327 2.25 -19.45 -12.69
C PRO A 327 2.04 -20.95 -12.49
N LEU A 328 2.68 -21.75 -13.35
CA LEU A 328 2.83 -23.19 -13.24
C LEU A 328 4.28 -23.57 -13.52
N ALA A 329 4.87 -24.39 -12.66
CA ALA A 329 6.17 -25.01 -12.92
C ALA A 329 6.00 -26.13 -13.97
N SER A 330 6.61 -25.96 -15.14
CA SER A 330 6.56 -26.95 -16.22
C SER A 330 7.50 -28.14 -15.95
N GLU A 331 7.25 -29.28 -16.61
CA GLU A 331 8.11 -30.47 -16.50
C GLU A 331 9.57 -30.22 -16.93
N SER A 332 9.80 -29.18 -17.75
CA SER A 332 11.13 -28.77 -18.21
C SER A 332 11.84 -27.80 -17.25
N GLY A 333 11.25 -27.51 -16.08
CA GLY A 333 11.85 -26.60 -15.10
C GLY A 333 11.79 -25.13 -15.51
N ARG A 334 10.67 -24.68 -16.08
CA ARG A 334 10.40 -23.27 -16.41
C ARG A 334 9.05 -22.84 -15.88
N ILE A 335 8.91 -21.57 -15.53
CA ILE A 335 7.62 -20.96 -15.18
C ILE A 335 6.84 -20.70 -16.47
N VAL A 336 5.59 -21.16 -16.51
CA VAL A 336 4.65 -20.97 -17.62
C VAL A 336 3.30 -20.52 -17.10
N ALA A 337 2.51 -19.82 -17.92
CA ALA A 337 1.13 -19.49 -17.59
C ALA A 337 0.27 -20.77 -17.56
N LEU A 338 -0.50 -20.95 -16.49
CA LEU A 338 -1.33 -22.16 -16.26
C LEU A 338 -2.23 -22.50 -17.45
N ASP A 339 -2.90 -21.51 -18.04
CA ASP A 339 -3.93 -21.75 -19.07
C ASP A 339 -3.38 -21.91 -20.48
N PHE A 340 -2.17 -21.41 -20.73
CA PHE A 340 -1.52 -21.45 -22.04
C PHE A 340 -0.37 -22.45 -22.11
N ASN A 341 0.16 -22.87 -20.95
CA ASN A 341 1.34 -23.72 -20.83
C ASN A 341 2.54 -23.19 -21.65
N ALA A 342 2.74 -21.87 -21.59
CA ALA A 342 3.82 -21.14 -22.25
C ALA A 342 4.33 -19.99 -21.36
N SER A 343 5.60 -19.61 -21.53
CA SER A 343 6.22 -18.52 -20.76
C SER A 343 6.01 -17.14 -21.38
N ALA A 344 5.71 -17.08 -22.68
CA ALA A 344 5.41 -15.87 -23.43
C ALA A 344 4.70 -16.24 -24.74
N GLY A 345 3.94 -15.31 -25.32
CA GLY A 345 3.26 -15.52 -26.61
C GLY A 345 2.12 -14.54 -26.84
N VAL A 346 1.35 -14.76 -27.91
CA VAL A 346 0.19 -13.91 -28.22
C VAL A 346 -1.05 -14.75 -28.46
N PHE A 347 -2.13 -14.42 -27.78
CA PHE A 347 -3.45 -14.97 -28.05
C PHE A 347 -4.16 -14.13 -29.11
N ARG A 348 -4.75 -14.79 -30.12
CA ARG A 348 -5.64 -14.18 -31.12
C ARG A 348 -6.90 -15.01 -31.25
N GLY A 349 -8.04 -14.41 -30.93
CA GLY A 349 -9.31 -15.14 -30.94
C GLY A 349 -10.47 -14.32 -30.42
N THR A 350 -11.46 -15.02 -29.89
CA THR A 350 -12.61 -14.42 -29.22
C THR A 350 -12.58 -14.67 -27.73
N MET A 351 -13.02 -13.67 -26.96
CA MET A 351 -13.47 -13.82 -25.57
C MET A 351 -14.99 -13.68 -25.52
N GLN A 352 -15.67 -14.62 -24.88
CA GLN A 352 -17.12 -14.58 -24.70
C GLN A 352 -17.46 -14.64 -23.20
N PRO A 353 -18.21 -13.68 -22.66
CA PRO A 353 -18.64 -13.76 -21.27
C PRO A 353 -19.82 -14.74 -21.15
N ILE A 354 -19.77 -15.59 -20.14
CA ILE A 354 -20.84 -16.53 -19.79
C ILE A 354 -21.21 -16.25 -18.33
N VAL A 355 -22.39 -15.69 -18.13
CA VAL A 355 -22.89 -15.37 -16.79
C VAL A 355 -23.87 -16.43 -16.35
N SER A 356 -23.82 -16.80 -15.07
CA SER A 356 -24.76 -17.77 -14.51
C SER A 356 -25.28 -17.32 -13.15
N LYS A 357 -26.53 -17.70 -12.88
CA LYS A 357 -27.23 -17.49 -11.62
C LYS A 357 -28.07 -18.72 -11.30
N GLY A 358 -27.65 -19.49 -10.30
CA GLY A 358 -28.25 -20.78 -9.97
C GLY A 358 -28.19 -21.74 -11.17
N THR A 359 -29.34 -22.04 -11.80
CA THR A 359 -29.42 -22.90 -12.99
C THR A 359 -29.55 -22.14 -14.30
N THR A 360 -29.71 -20.83 -14.24
CA THR A 360 -29.83 -19.98 -15.44
C THR A 360 -28.42 -19.64 -15.93
N VAL A 361 -28.22 -19.75 -17.24
CA VAL A 361 -26.97 -19.42 -17.91
C VAL A 361 -27.30 -18.54 -19.10
N VAL A 362 -26.58 -17.44 -19.24
CA VAL A 362 -26.70 -16.50 -20.36
C VAL A 362 -25.32 -16.33 -20.98
N GLU A 363 -25.23 -16.60 -22.28
CA GLU A 363 -24.03 -16.38 -23.07
C GLU A 363 -24.11 -14.99 -23.71
N GLY A 364 -23.06 -14.20 -23.50
CA GLY A 364 -22.89 -12.90 -24.12
C GLY A 364 -22.36 -12.98 -25.55
N GLU A 365 -22.11 -11.82 -26.14
CA GLU A 365 -21.51 -11.75 -27.47
C GLU A 365 -20.01 -12.04 -27.42
N ALA A 366 -19.53 -12.88 -28.35
CA ALA A 366 -18.11 -13.19 -28.49
C ALA A 366 -17.37 -12.01 -29.16
N ARG A 367 -16.38 -11.47 -28.46
CA ARG A 367 -15.59 -10.32 -28.92
C ARG A 367 -14.22 -10.77 -29.43
N GLN A 368 -13.81 -10.29 -30.61
CA GLN A 368 -12.43 -10.46 -31.07
C GLN A 368 -11.45 -9.68 -30.19
N ILE A 369 -10.47 -10.38 -29.62
CA ILE A 369 -9.44 -9.83 -28.74
C ILE A 369 -8.08 -10.37 -29.16
N GLU A 370 -7.06 -9.53 -29.02
CA GLU A 370 -5.66 -9.89 -29.07
C GLU A 370 -5.03 -9.43 -27.75
N PHE A 371 -4.27 -10.30 -27.09
CA PHE A 371 -3.48 -9.94 -25.92
C PHE A 371 -2.17 -10.71 -25.92
N ALA A 372 -1.11 -10.08 -25.42
CA ALA A 372 0.21 -10.68 -25.31
C ALA A 372 0.48 -11.15 -23.88
N LEU A 373 1.01 -12.36 -23.77
CA LEU A 373 1.70 -12.84 -22.58
C LEU A 373 3.17 -12.42 -22.70
N GLY A 374 3.60 -11.48 -21.86
CA GLY A 374 4.98 -11.01 -21.76
C GLY A 374 5.94 -12.06 -21.21
N GLY A 375 7.19 -11.66 -20.96
CA GLY A 375 8.14 -12.50 -20.23
C GLY A 375 7.67 -12.83 -18.82
N VAL A 376 8.37 -13.76 -18.16
CA VAL A 376 8.18 -13.94 -16.71
C VAL A 376 8.80 -12.72 -16.04
N GLU A 377 8.05 -12.04 -15.20
CA GLU A 377 8.49 -10.92 -14.39
C GLU A 377 8.25 -11.25 -12.92
N GLN A 378 9.22 -10.94 -12.07
CA GLN A 378 9.09 -11.16 -10.64
C GLN A 378 8.84 -9.82 -9.93
N ALA A 379 7.59 -9.61 -9.50
CA ALA A 379 7.27 -8.51 -8.59
C ALA A 379 7.70 -8.86 -7.15
N VAL A 380 8.34 -7.92 -6.47
CA VAL A 380 8.81 -8.06 -5.09
C VAL A 380 8.31 -6.88 -4.27
N TRP A 381 7.42 -7.13 -3.32
CA TRP A 381 6.98 -6.15 -2.35
C TRP A 381 7.94 -6.10 -1.16
N VAL A 382 8.71 -5.02 -1.06
CA VAL A 382 9.69 -4.77 0.00
C VAL A 382 9.00 -4.02 1.14
N ARG A 383 8.79 -4.73 2.26
CA ARG A 383 8.06 -4.22 3.41
C ARG A 383 8.99 -3.78 4.52
N PHE A 384 9.10 -2.46 4.71
CA PHE A 384 9.74 -1.88 5.88
C PHE A 384 8.78 -1.98 7.08
N LEU A 385 9.04 -2.94 7.98
CA LEU A 385 8.20 -3.21 9.13
C LEU A 385 8.32 -2.10 10.19
N PRO A 386 7.35 -1.91 11.11
CA PRO A 386 7.47 -0.91 12.17
C PRO A 386 8.75 -0.99 13.02
N GLY A 387 9.29 -2.20 13.19
CA GLY A 387 10.57 -2.40 13.88
C GLY A 387 11.77 -1.80 13.14
N PHE A 388 11.70 -1.67 11.80
CA PHE A 388 12.74 -1.05 10.99
C PHE A 388 12.96 0.41 11.40
N SER A 389 11.92 1.22 11.42
CA SER A 389 11.98 2.65 11.78
C SER A 389 12.50 2.88 13.19
N GLU A 390 12.09 2.04 14.14
CA GLU A 390 12.61 2.10 15.52
C GLU A 390 14.09 1.73 15.58
N SER A 391 14.55 0.76 14.79
CA SER A 391 15.96 0.38 14.75
C SER A 391 16.83 1.40 14.02
N ILE A 392 16.32 2.10 13.00
CA ILE A 392 17.03 3.23 12.34
C ILE A 392 17.39 4.33 13.36
N ARG A 393 16.55 4.55 14.38
CA ARG A 393 16.88 5.48 15.49
C ARG A 393 18.10 5.05 16.28
N LEU A 394 18.33 3.74 16.47
CA LEU A 394 19.51 3.23 17.17
C LEU A 394 20.82 3.51 16.41
N PHE A 395 20.74 3.67 15.08
CA PHE A 395 21.85 4.12 14.25
C PHE A 395 22.03 5.65 14.26
N GLY A 396 21.09 6.39 14.86
CA GLY A 396 21.09 7.86 14.86
C GLY A 396 20.66 8.49 13.54
N LEU A 397 19.96 7.73 12.68
CA LEU A 397 19.66 8.11 11.29
C LEU A 397 18.17 8.33 11.01
N HIS A 398 17.34 8.51 12.03
CA HIS A 398 15.88 8.59 11.86
C HIS A 398 15.41 9.76 10.98
N ALA A 399 16.10 10.90 11.03
CA ALA A 399 15.76 12.05 10.20
C ALA A 399 16.02 11.85 8.68
N VAL A 400 16.68 10.75 8.30
CA VAL A 400 17.04 10.41 6.92
C VAL A 400 16.57 9.00 6.54
N GLU A 401 15.53 8.48 7.22
CA GLU A 401 14.99 7.15 7.00
C GLU A 401 14.51 6.93 5.55
N ASP A 402 13.79 7.89 4.98
CA ASP A 402 13.28 7.80 3.59
C ASP A 402 14.42 7.66 2.57
N GLU A 403 15.53 8.37 2.78
CA GLU A 403 16.71 8.25 1.93
C GLU A 403 17.35 6.86 2.05
N ILE A 404 17.36 6.27 3.25
CA ILE A 404 17.84 4.89 3.45
C ILE A 404 16.94 3.90 2.72
N ARG A 405 15.61 4.04 2.85
CA ARG A 405 14.63 3.17 2.14
C ARG A 405 14.81 3.25 0.63
N SER A 406 14.92 4.47 0.10
CA SER A 406 15.17 4.72 -1.32
C SER A 406 16.47 4.07 -1.81
N ARG A 407 17.59 4.26 -1.09
CA ARG A 407 18.88 3.63 -1.49
C ARG A 407 18.91 2.12 -1.34
N VAL A 408 18.10 1.54 -0.45
CA VAL A 408 17.92 0.09 -0.36
C VAL A 408 17.27 -0.44 -1.65
N LEU A 409 16.20 0.22 -2.13
CA LEU A 409 15.56 -0.14 -3.39
C LEU A 409 16.51 0.04 -4.58
N GLU A 410 17.21 1.17 -4.68
CA GLU A 410 18.23 1.39 -5.74
C GLU A 410 19.32 0.32 -5.75
N LYS A 411 19.72 -0.18 -4.57
CA LYS A 411 20.69 -1.28 -4.45
C LYS A 411 20.09 -2.59 -4.95
N LEU A 412 18.85 -2.91 -4.59
CA LEU A 412 18.15 -4.10 -5.08
C LEU A 412 18.03 -4.07 -6.61
N GLU A 413 17.52 -2.96 -7.17
CA GLU A 413 17.42 -2.74 -8.61
C GLU A 413 18.78 -2.90 -9.31
N ARG A 414 19.84 -2.31 -8.76
CA ARG A 414 21.20 -2.44 -9.32
C ARG A 414 21.72 -3.88 -9.31
N VAL A 415 21.41 -4.66 -8.29
CA VAL A 415 21.89 -6.05 -8.18
C VAL A 415 21.17 -6.96 -9.19
N TYR A 416 19.90 -6.70 -9.45
CA TYR A 416 19.06 -7.45 -10.40
C TYR A 416 18.98 -6.80 -11.79
N ASP A 417 19.81 -5.79 -12.08
CA ASP A 417 19.86 -5.16 -13.39
C ASP A 417 20.15 -6.18 -14.50
N GLY A 418 19.37 -6.12 -15.58
CA GLY A 418 19.47 -7.03 -16.71
C GLY A 418 18.61 -8.28 -16.64
N VAL A 419 17.78 -8.46 -15.61
CA VAL A 419 16.75 -9.50 -15.52
C VAL A 419 15.40 -8.91 -15.13
N ASN A 420 14.32 -9.66 -15.35
CA ASN A 420 12.96 -9.12 -15.25
C ASN A 420 12.41 -9.21 -13.80
N VAL A 421 12.88 -8.28 -12.96
CA VAL A 421 12.48 -8.14 -11.56
C VAL A 421 12.09 -6.69 -11.30
N GLU A 422 10.96 -6.47 -10.63
CA GLU A 422 10.52 -5.14 -10.20
C GLU A 422 10.30 -5.12 -8.68
N PHE A 423 10.83 -4.09 -8.03
CA PHE A 423 10.73 -3.89 -6.60
C PHE A 423 9.72 -2.78 -6.27
N PHE A 424 8.81 -3.08 -5.36
CA PHE A 424 7.75 -2.18 -4.93
C PHE A 424 7.86 -1.90 -3.44
N GLU A 425 7.68 -0.64 -3.05
CA GLU A 425 7.57 -0.26 -1.64
C GLU A 425 6.15 -0.45 -1.11
N ASP A 426 5.16 -0.15 -1.95
CA ASP A 426 3.74 -0.41 -1.71
C ASP A 426 3.32 -1.78 -2.26
N GLU A 427 2.18 -2.30 -1.81
CA GLU A 427 1.66 -3.57 -2.32
C GLU A 427 1.41 -3.48 -3.84
N PRO A 428 1.94 -4.40 -4.66
CA PRO A 428 1.79 -4.37 -6.11
C PRO A 428 0.39 -4.88 -6.50
N VAL A 429 -0.62 -4.00 -6.39
CA VAL A 429 -2.04 -4.32 -6.60
C VAL A 429 -2.41 -4.81 -8.00
N GLU A 430 -1.49 -4.67 -8.97
CA GLU A 430 -1.64 -5.16 -10.33
C GLU A 430 -1.17 -6.61 -10.51
N TYR A 431 -0.71 -7.26 -9.43
CA TYR A 431 -0.32 -8.67 -9.42
C TYR A 431 -1.26 -9.47 -8.54
N ASP A 432 -1.47 -10.74 -8.92
CA ASP A 432 -2.20 -11.67 -8.08
C ASP A 432 -1.39 -11.93 -6.78
N PRO A 433 -2.02 -11.92 -5.60
CA PRO A 433 -1.34 -12.24 -4.34
C PRO A 433 -0.64 -13.61 -4.30
N ALA A 434 -1.02 -14.53 -5.19
CA ALA A 434 -0.34 -15.80 -5.39
C ALA A 434 0.80 -15.74 -6.43
N ALA A 435 1.29 -14.54 -6.78
CA ALA A 435 2.30 -14.36 -7.81
C ALA A 435 3.26 -13.16 -7.63
N TYR A 436 3.41 -12.65 -6.41
CA TYR A 436 4.49 -11.72 -6.06
C TYR A 436 5.19 -12.13 -4.74
N VAL A 437 6.46 -11.74 -4.58
CA VAL A 437 7.25 -12.05 -3.39
C VAL A 437 7.04 -10.98 -2.31
N LEU A 438 6.95 -11.42 -1.06
CA LEU A 438 6.98 -10.55 0.11
C LEU A 438 8.39 -10.60 0.74
N LEU A 439 9.04 -9.44 0.85
CA LEU A 439 10.36 -9.31 1.49
C LEU A 439 10.26 -8.39 2.70
N ASP A 440 10.27 -8.98 3.89
CA ASP A 440 10.14 -8.22 5.15
C ASP A 440 11.53 -7.72 5.62
N LEU A 441 11.65 -6.40 5.78
CA LEU A 441 12.80 -5.72 6.37
C LEU A 441 12.41 -5.22 7.76
N GLY A 442 13.04 -5.77 8.79
CA GLY A 442 12.72 -5.53 10.20
C GLY A 442 13.90 -5.02 11.01
N GLY A 443 13.64 -4.84 12.30
CA GLY A 443 14.60 -4.34 13.28
C GLY A 443 15.37 -5.46 14.00
N PRO A 444 14.95 -5.86 15.21
CA PRO A 444 15.55 -6.98 15.95
C PRO A 444 15.44 -8.32 15.21
N ASP A 445 16.46 -9.17 15.34
CA ASP A 445 16.39 -10.59 14.94
C ASP A 445 15.49 -11.37 15.91
N PRO A 446 14.29 -11.83 15.49
CA PRO A 446 13.36 -12.54 16.36
C PRO A 446 13.84 -13.93 16.77
N ASN A 447 14.83 -14.48 16.06
CA ASN A 447 15.43 -15.78 16.38
C ASN A 447 16.45 -15.66 17.52
N GLY A 448 17.04 -14.48 17.73
CA GLY A 448 18.03 -14.23 18.79
C GLY A 448 19.40 -14.87 18.53
N GLU A 449 19.68 -15.21 17.26
CA GLU A 449 20.88 -15.95 16.84
C GLU A 449 21.86 -15.05 16.09
N GLY A 450 21.54 -13.75 15.99
CA GLY A 450 22.38 -12.75 15.35
C GLY A 450 22.46 -12.90 13.84
N LEU A 451 21.39 -13.38 13.24
CA LEU A 451 21.25 -13.48 11.79
C LEU A 451 21.09 -12.07 11.20
N PHE A 452 21.75 -11.80 10.07
CA PHE A 452 21.51 -10.57 9.30
C PHE A 452 20.25 -10.68 8.46
N GLY A 453 20.02 -11.86 7.89
CA GLY A 453 18.81 -12.21 7.19
C GLY A 453 18.59 -13.72 7.24
N TYR A 454 17.38 -14.15 6.89
CA TYR A 454 17.04 -15.55 6.70
C TYR A 454 15.86 -15.71 5.74
N ASP A 455 16.08 -16.37 4.61
CA ASP A 455 15.02 -16.96 3.81
C ASP A 455 14.46 -18.20 4.51
N ASN A 456 13.21 -18.14 4.98
CA ASN A 456 12.54 -19.27 5.61
C ASN A 456 11.70 -20.11 4.62
N THR A 457 11.72 -19.81 3.32
CA THR A 457 10.77 -20.39 2.35
C THR A 457 11.06 -21.88 2.06
N PRO A 458 10.03 -22.73 1.85
CA PRO A 458 10.24 -24.16 1.62
C PRO A 458 10.84 -24.46 0.24
N GLY A 459 11.96 -25.19 0.15
CA GLY A 459 12.54 -25.57 -1.15
C GLY A 459 13.32 -24.45 -1.85
N LYS A 460 13.83 -23.50 -1.06
CA LYS A 460 14.80 -22.48 -1.44
C LYS A 460 16.16 -23.06 -1.88
N ASP A 461 17.09 -22.18 -2.22
CA ASP A 461 18.51 -22.42 -2.50
C ASP A 461 18.86 -23.07 -3.84
N VAL A 462 18.01 -23.95 -4.39
CA VAL A 462 18.28 -24.60 -5.70
C VAL A 462 17.02 -24.72 -6.55
N GLY A 463 17.04 -24.10 -7.73
CA GLY A 463 16.08 -24.36 -8.80
C GLY A 463 14.63 -23.99 -8.47
N ASN A 464 14.43 -22.95 -7.66
CA ASN A 464 13.10 -22.54 -7.25
C ASN A 464 12.38 -21.77 -8.36
N LEU A 465 11.14 -22.16 -8.64
CA LEU A 465 10.31 -21.64 -9.73
C LEU A 465 8.94 -21.21 -9.18
N ARG A 466 8.94 -20.43 -8.12
CA ARG A 466 7.75 -19.87 -7.47
C ARG A 466 7.85 -18.35 -7.50
N LEU A 467 6.72 -17.70 -7.69
CA LEU A 467 6.63 -16.24 -7.72
C LEU A 467 6.06 -15.64 -6.43
N TYR A 468 5.66 -16.46 -5.47
CA TYR A 468 4.83 -16.06 -4.31
C TYR A 468 5.50 -16.26 -2.95
N ASP A 469 6.83 -16.31 -2.93
CA ASP A 469 7.56 -16.57 -1.70
C ASP A 469 7.41 -15.42 -0.69
N HIS A 470 7.32 -15.78 0.60
CA HIS A 470 7.35 -14.80 1.70
C HIS A 470 8.63 -14.99 2.50
N ILE A 471 9.58 -14.10 2.28
CA ILE A 471 10.86 -13.98 2.99
C ILE A 471 10.59 -13.09 4.22
N GLY A 472 9.99 -13.70 5.24
CA GLY A 472 9.40 -12.95 6.32
C GLY A 472 8.53 -13.81 7.23
N GLY A 473 8.11 -13.23 8.36
CA GLY A 473 7.16 -13.85 9.28
C GLY A 473 7.61 -15.20 9.86
N SER A 474 6.70 -15.86 10.57
CA SER A 474 6.93 -17.21 11.11
C SER A 474 6.36 -18.30 10.21
N ASN A 475 7.13 -19.34 9.95
CA ASN A 475 6.62 -20.51 9.24
C ASN A 475 7.05 -21.84 9.90
N ALA A 476 6.21 -22.86 9.74
CA ALA A 476 6.43 -24.14 10.39
C ALA A 476 7.60 -24.93 9.77
N ALA A 477 7.87 -24.73 8.47
CA ALA A 477 8.98 -25.38 7.77
C ALA A 477 10.35 -24.85 8.24
N GLY A 478 10.54 -23.53 8.33
CA GLY A 478 11.77 -22.94 8.87
C GLY A 478 12.00 -23.30 10.34
N ALA A 479 10.92 -23.46 11.13
CA ALA A 479 11.04 -23.94 12.50
C ALA A 479 11.66 -25.36 12.60
N GLU A 480 11.54 -26.21 11.56
CA GLU A 480 12.22 -27.51 11.50
C GLU A 480 13.73 -27.38 11.19
N ASP A 481 14.14 -26.31 10.51
CA ASP A 481 15.55 -25.95 10.23
C ASP A 481 16.24 -25.25 11.40
N GLY A 482 15.51 -24.97 12.48
CA GLY A 482 16.00 -24.35 13.71
C GLY A 482 15.77 -22.84 13.83
N TYR A 483 15.24 -22.19 12.78
CA TYR A 483 14.94 -20.75 12.76
C TYR A 483 13.51 -20.53 12.31
N GLY A 484 12.65 -20.05 13.21
CA GLY A 484 11.22 -19.96 12.94
C GLY A 484 10.82 -18.74 12.11
N TYR A 485 11.66 -17.70 12.07
CA TYR A 485 11.30 -16.38 11.52
C TYR A 485 12.26 -15.93 10.41
N GLY A 486 11.73 -15.58 9.24
CA GLY A 486 12.49 -15.07 8.09
C GLY A 486 12.46 -13.55 7.92
N GLY A 487 13.25 -13.02 7.00
CA GLY A 487 13.38 -11.58 6.72
C GLY A 487 14.79 -11.05 6.97
N VAL A 488 14.97 -9.73 6.88
CA VAL A 488 16.25 -9.02 7.15
C VAL A 488 16.16 -8.25 8.47
N PHE A 489 17.20 -8.33 9.30
CA PHE A 489 17.18 -7.82 10.68
C PHE A 489 18.29 -6.79 10.89
N ILE A 490 17.96 -5.50 10.76
CA ILE A 490 18.99 -4.44 10.70
C ILE A 490 19.72 -4.23 12.02
N GLU A 491 19.11 -4.58 13.17
CA GLU A 491 19.79 -4.50 14.46
C GLU A 491 20.95 -5.48 14.57
N SER A 492 20.90 -6.60 13.84
CA SER A 492 22.01 -7.55 13.84
C SER A 492 23.27 -6.94 13.24
N PHE A 493 23.19 -5.89 12.42
CA PHE A 493 24.40 -5.20 11.92
C PHE A 493 25.22 -4.55 13.04
N PHE A 494 24.63 -4.25 14.21
CA PHE A 494 25.41 -3.80 15.37
C PHE A 494 26.41 -4.85 15.87
N TYR A 495 26.31 -6.11 15.44
CA TYR A 495 27.38 -7.06 15.73
C TYR A 495 28.70 -6.68 15.03
N PHE A 496 28.70 -5.87 13.97
CA PHE A 496 29.96 -5.29 13.47
C PHE A 496 30.58 -4.24 14.43
N SER A 497 29.84 -3.75 15.42
CA SER A 497 30.33 -2.74 16.37
C SER A 497 31.07 -3.37 17.56
N ASP A 498 32.13 -2.72 18.04
CA ASP A 498 32.66 -2.92 19.40
C ASP A 498 31.85 -2.16 20.46
N HIS A 499 30.96 -1.26 20.02
CA HIS A 499 30.07 -0.42 20.85
C HIS A 499 28.57 -0.66 20.52
N PRO A 500 28.06 -1.91 20.52
CA PRO A 500 26.64 -2.14 20.22
C PRO A 500 25.74 -1.50 21.29
N PRO A 501 24.53 -1.04 20.93
CA PRO A 501 23.60 -0.43 21.89
C PRO A 501 22.97 -1.47 22.86
N PHE A 502 23.21 -2.77 22.64
CA PHE A 502 22.62 -3.86 23.41
C PHE A 502 23.46 -4.26 24.62
N THR A 503 22.78 -4.59 25.72
CA THR A 503 23.42 -5.18 26.90
C THR A 503 23.27 -6.70 26.88
N GLY A 504 24.33 -7.44 26.57
CA GLY A 504 24.28 -8.91 26.51
C GLY A 504 25.55 -9.56 25.98
N SER A 505 25.62 -10.89 26.04
CA SER A 505 26.66 -11.65 25.36
C SER A 505 26.36 -11.74 23.87
N ARG A 506 27.32 -11.38 23.04
CA ARG A 506 27.28 -11.53 21.57
C ARG A 506 26.96 -12.99 21.18
N PRO A 507 26.01 -13.23 20.26
CA PRO A 507 25.76 -14.56 19.71
C PRO A 507 27.05 -15.20 19.17
N PRO A 508 27.23 -16.53 19.32
CA PRO A 508 28.45 -17.20 18.87
C PRO A 508 28.71 -17.12 17.36
N SER A 509 27.64 -16.97 16.58
CA SER A 509 27.58 -16.85 15.11
C SER A 509 27.88 -15.45 14.59
N SER A 510 27.88 -14.42 15.45
CA SER A 510 28.17 -13.06 15.05
C SER A 510 29.59 -12.93 14.48
N PRO A 511 29.85 -11.97 13.57
CA PRO A 511 31.18 -11.80 12.95
C PRO A 511 32.27 -11.39 13.97
N GLN A 512 33.43 -10.92 13.53
CA GLN A 512 34.27 -10.09 14.40
C GLN A 512 33.80 -8.63 14.33
N ALA A 513 34.08 -7.84 15.37
CA ALA A 513 33.83 -6.42 15.29
C ALA A 513 34.78 -5.78 14.27
N GLU A 514 34.29 -4.79 13.56
CA GLU A 514 34.95 -4.11 12.45
C GLU A 514 35.16 -2.65 12.83
N PRO A 515 36.40 -2.20 13.06
CA PRO A 515 36.68 -0.83 13.51
C PRO A 515 36.12 0.26 12.57
N GLU A 516 35.97 -0.07 11.29
CA GLU A 516 35.43 0.83 10.29
C GLU A 516 33.92 1.06 10.46
N PHE A 517 33.18 0.07 10.96
CA PHE A 517 31.77 0.23 11.31
C PHE A 517 31.59 1.30 12.39
N ASP A 518 32.37 1.21 13.47
CA ASP A 518 32.34 2.20 14.55
C ASP A 518 32.80 3.58 14.09
N ARG A 519 33.81 3.66 13.21
CA ARG A 519 34.24 4.92 12.61
C ARG A 519 33.12 5.63 11.85
N ILE A 520 32.21 4.88 11.24
CA ILE A 520 31.10 5.40 10.44
C ILE A 520 29.90 5.75 11.32
N PHE A 521 29.51 4.85 12.23
CA PHE A 521 28.26 4.98 12.98
C PHE A 521 28.39 5.65 14.35
N ASP A 522 29.55 5.62 15.03
CA ASP A 522 29.71 6.31 16.33
C ASP A 522 29.37 7.81 16.24
N PRO A 523 29.84 8.58 15.25
CA PRO A 523 29.52 10.01 15.16
C PRO A 523 28.02 10.31 15.04
N VAL A 524 27.29 9.55 14.21
CA VAL A 524 25.84 9.73 14.02
C VAL A 524 25.01 9.18 15.17
N ARG A 525 25.54 8.23 15.95
CA ARG A 525 24.91 7.73 17.18
C ARG A 525 25.15 8.65 18.39
N ASP A 526 26.35 9.17 18.53
CA ASP A 526 26.72 10.10 19.60
C ASP A 526 25.97 11.44 19.47
N GLU A 527 25.77 11.89 18.23
CA GLU A 527 24.95 13.05 17.88
C GLU A 527 23.97 12.66 16.76
N GLU A 528 22.72 12.39 17.14
CA GLU A 528 21.62 12.02 16.24
C GLU A 528 21.48 13.02 15.08
N VAL A 529 21.29 12.49 13.87
CA VAL A 529 21.11 13.28 12.66
C VAL A 529 19.80 14.06 12.69
N THR A 530 19.86 15.33 12.28
CA THR A 530 18.69 16.19 12.11
C THR A 530 18.50 16.58 10.65
N ALA A 531 17.31 17.08 10.30
CA ALA A 531 17.01 17.54 8.93
C ALA A 531 17.94 18.66 8.43
N GLY A 532 18.70 19.34 9.30
CA GLY A 532 19.66 20.36 8.91
C GLY A 532 21.06 19.83 8.59
N ASP A 533 21.33 18.54 8.85
CA ASP A 533 22.66 17.95 8.71
C ASP A 533 22.95 17.42 7.30
N TRP A 534 21.91 17.07 6.54
CA TRP A 534 21.97 16.49 5.19
C TRP A 534 20.82 17.06 4.32
N PRO A 535 20.98 17.25 3.00
CA PRO A 535 22.16 16.94 2.18
C PRO A 535 23.22 18.04 2.15
N ASP A 536 22.90 19.26 2.57
CA ASP A 536 23.79 20.44 2.44
C ASP A 536 24.34 20.93 3.79
N GLY A 537 24.13 20.16 4.85
CA GLY A 537 24.50 20.53 6.22
C GLY A 537 25.99 20.38 6.54
N PRO A 538 26.42 20.86 7.73
CA PRO A 538 27.83 20.80 8.15
C PRO A 538 28.35 19.37 8.34
N ARG A 539 27.45 18.40 8.54
CA ARG A 539 27.76 16.96 8.69
C ARG A 539 27.39 16.14 7.45
N ALA A 540 27.03 16.77 6.34
CA ALA A 540 26.48 16.09 5.17
C ALA A 540 27.31 14.88 4.69
N ALA A 541 28.64 15.01 4.61
CA ALA A 541 29.50 13.92 4.16
C ALA A 541 29.60 12.75 5.17
N GLU A 542 29.48 13.04 6.46
CA GLU A 542 29.45 12.01 7.51
C GLU A 542 28.12 11.25 7.47
N VAL A 543 27.02 12.00 7.38
CA VAL A 543 25.66 11.44 7.28
C VAL A 543 25.50 10.64 5.98
N ASP A 544 25.98 11.15 4.85
CA ASP A 544 25.90 10.47 3.55
C ASP A 544 26.69 9.14 3.55
N LEU A 545 27.86 9.10 4.20
CA LEU A 545 28.62 7.87 4.37
C LEU A 545 27.85 6.85 5.24
N ALA A 546 27.22 7.29 6.33
CA ALA A 546 26.44 6.42 7.19
C ALA A 546 25.18 5.90 6.49
N ILE A 547 24.47 6.76 5.75
CA ILE A 547 23.34 6.39 4.89
C ILE A 547 23.78 5.33 3.88
N GLY A 548 24.82 5.62 3.09
CA GLY A 548 25.30 4.71 2.03
C GLY A 548 25.78 3.37 2.60
N THR A 549 26.43 3.38 3.76
CA THR A 549 26.89 2.15 4.44
C THR A 549 25.69 1.31 4.88
N LEU A 550 24.74 1.90 5.60
CA LEU A 550 23.60 1.16 6.13
C LEU A 550 22.67 0.66 5.02
N SER A 551 22.36 1.50 4.03
CA SER A 551 21.53 1.10 2.88
C SER A 551 22.18 -0.03 2.09
N SER A 552 23.51 -0.02 1.94
CA SER A 552 24.24 -1.11 1.28
C SER A 552 24.17 -2.41 2.06
N LEU A 553 24.39 -2.38 3.38
CA LEU A 553 24.25 -3.57 4.23
C LEU A 553 22.85 -4.19 4.13
N ILE A 554 21.81 -3.35 4.19
CA ILE A 554 20.41 -3.79 4.10
C ILE A 554 20.12 -4.35 2.71
N GLY A 555 20.39 -3.59 1.65
CA GLY A 555 20.07 -3.98 0.27
C GLY A 555 20.87 -5.20 -0.19
N ASP A 556 22.14 -5.33 0.20
CA ASP A 556 22.97 -6.49 -0.11
C ASP A 556 22.49 -7.76 0.62
N THR A 557 22.09 -7.64 1.90
CA THR A 557 21.50 -8.77 2.64
C THR A 557 20.13 -9.14 2.06
N ALA A 558 19.29 -8.15 1.75
CA ALA A 558 17.97 -8.35 1.14
C ALA A 558 18.08 -9.05 -0.23
N ALA A 559 19.00 -8.62 -1.09
CA ALA A 559 19.26 -9.27 -2.38
C ALA A 559 19.76 -10.71 -2.22
N HIS A 560 20.58 -10.99 -1.21
CA HIS A 560 21.06 -12.33 -0.91
C HIS A 560 19.93 -13.28 -0.50
N GLU A 561 19.08 -12.85 0.45
CA GLU A 561 17.93 -13.67 0.90
C GLU A 561 16.90 -13.87 -0.23
N PHE A 562 16.67 -12.85 -1.04
CA PHE A 562 15.84 -13.01 -2.24
C PHE A 562 16.51 -13.93 -3.28
N GLY A 563 17.83 -13.91 -3.40
CA GLY A 563 18.58 -14.87 -4.20
C GLY A 563 18.39 -16.32 -3.76
N HIS A 564 18.30 -16.60 -2.45
CA HIS A 564 17.93 -17.92 -1.93
C HIS A 564 16.53 -18.34 -2.38
N SER A 565 15.56 -17.42 -2.32
CA SER A 565 14.22 -17.65 -2.84
C SER A 565 14.25 -17.94 -4.34
N LEU A 566 15.12 -17.34 -5.13
CA LEU A 566 15.24 -17.68 -6.56
C LEU A 566 16.05 -18.98 -6.82
N GLY A 567 16.59 -19.61 -5.77
CA GLY A 567 17.38 -20.83 -5.90
C GLY A 567 18.81 -20.60 -6.43
N LEU A 568 19.40 -19.44 -6.09
CA LEU A 568 20.71 -19.01 -6.59
C LEU A 568 21.91 -19.53 -5.81
N ALA A 569 21.73 -20.24 -4.69
CA ALA A 569 22.87 -20.72 -3.92
C ALA A 569 23.77 -21.68 -4.72
N MET A 570 23.15 -22.57 -5.50
CA MET A 570 23.78 -23.29 -6.60
C MET A 570 22.69 -23.74 -7.59
N PRO A 571 22.35 -22.96 -8.62
CA PRO A 571 21.16 -23.18 -9.44
C PRO A 571 21.06 -24.57 -10.10
N TYR A 572 22.21 -25.18 -10.41
CA TYR A 572 22.33 -26.51 -11.02
C TYR A 572 22.93 -27.56 -10.07
N GLY A 573 23.00 -27.24 -8.77
CA GLY A 573 23.63 -28.03 -7.73
C GLY A 573 22.72 -29.10 -7.13
N LEU A 574 23.20 -29.73 -6.04
CA LEU A 574 22.37 -30.62 -5.23
C LEU A 574 21.46 -29.80 -4.31
N PRO A 575 20.22 -30.23 -4.02
CA PRO A 575 19.27 -29.50 -3.15
C PRO A 575 19.71 -29.27 -1.69
N THR A 576 20.91 -29.70 -1.30
CA THR A 576 21.46 -29.57 0.05
C THR A 576 22.52 -28.47 0.15
N GLN A 577 22.58 -27.59 -0.84
CA GLN A 577 23.63 -26.59 -1.01
C GLN A 577 23.01 -25.22 -0.75
N TYR A 578 23.62 -24.48 0.18
CA TYR A 578 23.04 -23.26 0.73
C TYR A 578 23.82 -22.02 0.33
N HIS A 579 25.04 -22.15 -0.22
CA HIS A 579 25.87 -21.05 -0.69
C HIS A 579 26.80 -21.55 -1.79
N ASN A 580 27.52 -20.63 -2.42
CA ASN A 580 28.66 -20.98 -3.26
C ASN A 580 29.65 -21.91 -2.53
N LEU A 581 30.23 -22.85 -3.28
CA LEU A 581 31.17 -23.84 -2.72
C LEU A 581 32.48 -23.21 -2.22
N PHE A 582 32.82 -22.04 -2.74
CA PHE A 582 34.06 -21.32 -2.44
C PHE A 582 33.80 -19.82 -2.46
N ASP A 583 34.35 -19.13 -1.48
CA ASP A 583 34.26 -17.67 -1.41
C ASP A 583 35.07 -17.04 -2.54
N THR A 584 34.43 -16.14 -3.26
CA THR A 584 34.97 -15.41 -4.40
C THR A 584 34.64 -13.93 -4.21
N PRO A 585 35.64 -13.02 -4.39
CA PRO A 585 35.41 -11.59 -4.16
C PRO A 585 34.16 -11.07 -4.88
N ALA A 586 33.29 -10.39 -4.11
CA ALA A 586 32.08 -9.75 -4.57
C ALA A 586 30.93 -10.69 -5.01
N CYS A 587 31.04 -12.01 -4.79
CA CYS A 587 29.96 -12.92 -5.12
C CYS A 587 28.88 -12.90 -4.03
N LEU A 588 27.67 -12.50 -4.43
CA LEU A 588 26.60 -12.22 -3.51
C LEU A 588 26.16 -13.46 -2.73
N MET A 589 26.09 -14.63 -3.39
CA MET A 589 25.63 -15.90 -2.82
C MET A 589 26.71 -16.67 -2.02
N ASP A 590 27.82 -16.03 -1.69
CA ASP A 590 28.83 -16.60 -0.78
C ASP A 590 28.32 -16.61 0.67
N ALA A 591 28.86 -17.51 1.48
CA ALA A 591 28.43 -17.67 2.86
C ALA A 591 28.67 -16.40 3.69
N GLY A 592 27.68 -16.06 4.53
CA GLY A 592 27.67 -14.76 5.19
C GLY A 592 28.89 -14.48 6.09
N GLY A 593 29.47 -15.51 6.72
CA GLY A 593 30.66 -15.37 7.55
C GLY A 593 31.96 -15.08 6.78
N ASP A 594 31.94 -15.29 5.46
CA ASP A 594 33.11 -15.22 4.60
C ASP A 594 33.14 -13.94 3.75
N ARG A 595 32.04 -13.18 3.72
CA ARG A 595 31.94 -11.88 3.04
C ARG A 595 32.35 -10.72 3.96
N PRO A 596 33.42 -9.96 3.64
CA PRO A 596 33.94 -8.91 4.52
C PRO A 596 32.98 -7.72 4.62
N PHE A 597 33.01 -7.02 5.76
CA PHE A 597 32.17 -5.84 6.00
C PHE A 597 32.29 -4.79 4.89
N GLY A 598 33.51 -4.46 4.47
CA GLY A 598 33.75 -3.45 3.43
C GLY A 598 33.12 -3.77 2.07
N GLU A 599 32.95 -5.06 1.74
CA GLU A 599 32.24 -5.48 0.52
C GLU A 599 30.73 -5.24 0.65
N ARG A 600 30.14 -5.68 1.76
CA ARG A 600 28.69 -5.51 2.04
C ARG A 600 28.30 -4.04 2.16
N ALA A 601 29.20 -3.23 2.72
CA ALA A 601 29.03 -1.80 2.93
C ALA A 601 29.43 -0.94 1.71
N GLU A 602 29.90 -1.54 0.61
CA GLU A 602 30.41 -0.85 -0.58
C GLU A 602 31.46 0.24 -0.28
N LEU A 603 32.37 -0.04 0.65
CA LEU A 603 33.42 0.90 1.02
C LEU A 603 34.50 1.02 -0.07
N GLU A 604 35.14 2.18 -0.13
CA GLU A 604 36.22 2.44 -1.10
C GLU A 604 37.31 1.35 -1.04
N GLY A 605 37.61 0.76 -2.20
CA GLY A 605 38.61 -0.31 -2.32
C GLY A 605 38.05 -1.73 -2.29
N PHE A 606 36.74 -1.90 -2.11
CA PHE A 606 36.02 -3.15 -2.29
C PHE A 606 35.19 -3.14 -3.58
N ASP A 607 35.02 -4.32 -4.17
CA ASP A 607 34.07 -4.52 -5.26
C ASP A 607 32.64 -4.66 -4.67
N TYR A 608 31.63 -4.27 -5.42
CA TYR A 608 30.23 -4.37 -5.00
C TYR A 608 29.68 -5.79 -5.23
N GLY A 609 28.84 -6.26 -4.30
CA GLY A 609 28.15 -7.55 -4.40
C GLY A 609 27.35 -7.69 -5.69
N ARG A 610 27.52 -8.83 -6.37
CA ARG A 610 26.86 -9.19 -7.65
C ARG A 610 26.64 -10.70 -7.75
N PHE A 611 25.74 -11.12 -8.62
CA PHE A 611 25.63 -12.53 -9.00
C PHE A 611 26.84 -12.99 -9.82
N CYS A 612 27.22 -14.24 -9.63
CA CYS A 612 28.45 -14.83 -10.14
C CYS A 612 28.21 -16.15 -10.89
N GLY A 613 29.02 -16.40 -11.92
CA GLY A 613 29.05 -17.69 -12.60
C GLY A 613 27.69 -18.13 -13.15
N ASP A 614 27.24 -19.31 -12.71
CA ASP A 614 25.99 -19.94 -13.17
C ASP A 614 24.74 -19.20 -12.68
N GLU A 615 24.83 -18.37 -11.63
CA GLU A 615 23.73 -17.57 -11.09
C GLU A 615 23.17 -16.61 -12.15
N VAL A 616 24.05 -15.93 -12.89
CA VAL A 616 23.66 -14.96 -13.93
C VAL A 616 22.93 -15.66 -15.08
N THR A 617 23.52 -16.75 -15.59
CA THR A 617 22.92 -17.53 -16.69
C THR A 617 21.59 -18.15 -16.28
N TYR A 618 21.46 -18.57 -15.03
CA TYR A 618 20.20 -19.09 -14.51
C TYR A 618 19.13 -17.99 -14.46
N LEU A 619 19.44 -16.81 -13.90
CA LEU A 619 18.50 -15.69 -13.85
C LEU A 619 18.05 -15.25 -15.25
N GLU A 620 18.96 -15.16 -16.22
CA GLU A 620 18.64 -14.83 -17.62
C GLU A 620 17.71 -15.88 -18.28
N ASP A 621 17.67 -17.12 -17.80
CA ASP A 621 16.79 -18.18 -18.32
C ASP A 621 15.40 -18.17 -17.66
N VAL A 622 15.35 -17.95 -16.35
CA VAL A 622 14.09 -18.00 -15.57
C VAL A 622 13.35 -16.66 -15.51
N LEU A 623 14.07 -15.54 -15.60
CA LEU A 623 13.57 -14.16 -15.58
C LEU A 623 14.22 -13.32 -16.71
N PRO A 624 14.06 -13.72 -17.98
CA PRO A 624 14.70 -13.02 -19.10
C PRO A 624 14.22 -11.57 -19.18
N ALA A 625 15.15 -10.63 -19.37
CA ALA A 625 14.80 -9.24 -19.69
C ALA A 625 13.97 -9.14 -20.99
N ASP A 626 13.03 -8.21 -21.00
CA ASP A 626 12.11 -7.95 -22.13
C ASP A 626 12.78 -7.33 -23.38
#